data_AF-A0A2G5BAH1-F1
#
_entry.id   AF-A0A2G5BAH1-F1
#
_cell.length_a   1.000
_cell.length_b   1.000
_cell.length_c   1.000
_cell.angle_alpha   90.00
_cell.angle_beta   90.00
_cell.angle_gamma   90.00
#
_symmetry.space_group_name_H-M   'P 1'
#
loop_
_entity.id
_entity.type
_entity.pdbx_description
1 polymer ?
#
loop_
_entity_poly.entity_id
_entity_poly.type
_entity_poly.pdbx_seq_one_letter_code
_entity_poly.pdbx_strand_id
1 'polypeptide(L)'
;MGLSKRVPDDNAEDKYSLAPIIPEIKAQSTSYTFRSSTGLLNSTQFTQTSMMLVAMAFVADMQAEKLVQRDAAFAGHSMGEFCALAALGDIFSIESMLDITFYRGLIMQSAVPRDAQGRSEFGMAAVDPSRVGWAFTEDMLTLVVDKISAGSAGLLEIVNYNVRGYQYVAAGTLANLDVLRNVLDAIANSGLGSGNRGSDNLDDSSDLKSQIQSIVDEMLLRPVSTAAVRGKATIPLRGIDVPFHSRQLAEGVPEFREALRKVITVDTVTPELLCGRYVPNVTAVPFEVTRSYFEMVLDITGSNVAREMLNNWSD
;
A
#
# COMPACT_ATOMS: atom_id res chain seq x y z
N MET A 1 0.53 19.00 23.74
CA MET A 1 -0.40 17.89 23.43
C MET A 1 -0.54 17.90 21.92
N GLY A 2 -0.06 16.97 21.12
CA GLY A 2 0.31 15.56 21.26
C GLY A 2 0.01 14.98 19.87
N LEU A 3 0.74 13.95 19.41
CA LEU A 3 0.49 13.33 18.10
C LEU A 3 -1.02 13.02 17.95
N SER A 4 -1.68 13.63 16.96
CA SER A 4 -3.13 13.58 16.78
C SER A 4 -3.51 13.17 15.37
N LYS A 5 -4.68 12.55 15.23
CA LYS A 5 -5.28 12.14 13.96
C LYS A 5 -6.67 12.79 13.84
N ARG A 6 -7.12 13.06 12.61
CA ARG A 6 -8.53 13.40 12.42
C ARG A 6 -9.37 12.12 12.49
N VAL A 7 -10.57 12.27 13.02
CA VAL A 7 -11.60 11.23 13.04
C VAL A 7 -12.90 11.85 12.53
N PRO A 8 -13.72 11.11 11.77
CA PRO A 8 -15.02 11.61 11.33
C PRO A 8 -15.87 12.09 12.51
N ASP A 9 -16.47 13.26 12.38
CA ASP A 9 -17.37 13.85 13.37
C ASP A 9 -18.47 14.65 12.66
N ASP A 10 -19.65 14.03 12.52
CA ASP A 10 -20.80 14.63 11.83
C ASP A 10 -21.31 15.92 12.49
N ASN A 11 -20.87 16.24 13.72
CA ASN A 11 -21.27 17.44 14.46
C ASN A 11 -20.25 18.59 14.34
N ALA A 12 -19.07 18.35 13.74
CA ALA A 12 -18.05 19.37 13.54
C ALA A 12 -18.29 20.15 12.24
N GLU A 13 -17.94 21.45 12.21
CA GLU A 13 -18.07 22.30 11.00
C GLU A 13 -17.33 21.70 9.79
N ASP A 14 -16.12 21.18 10.02
CA ASP A 14 -15.31 20.53 8.99
C ASP A 14 -15.64 19.03 8.81
N LYS A 15 -16.67 18.50 9.49
CA LYS A 15 -17.03 17.08 9.59
C LYS A 15 -15.96 16.14 10.18
N TYR A 16 -14.98 16.71 10.88
CA TYR A 16 -13.93 15.95 11.55
C TYR A 16 -13.56 16.59 12.89
N SER A 17 -13.10 15.77 13.83
CA SER A 17 -12.48 16.21 15.09
C SER A 17 -11.08 15.63 15.25
N LEU A 18 -10.27 16.22 16.13
CA LEU A 18 -8.92 15.73 16.43
C LEU A 18 -8.94 14.77 17.61
N ALA A 19 -8.46 13.54 17.38
CA ALA A 19 -8.26 12.54 18.41
C ALA A 19 -6.76 12.31 18.67
N PRO A 20 -6.35 11.97 19.90
CA PRO A 20 -4.97 11.53 20.15
C PRO A 20 -4.69 10.23 19.40
N ILE A 21 -3.50 10.11 18.80
CA ILE A 21 -3.06 8.87 18.16
C ILE A 21 -2.80 7.77 19.19
N ILE A 22 -2.34 8.15 20.39
CA ILE A 22 -2.14 7.26 21.54
C ILE A 22 -3.10 7.71 22.65
N PRO A 23 -4.36 7.25 22.65
CA PRO A 23 -5.40 7.72 23.56
C PRO A 23 -5.12 7.41 25.05
N GLU A 24 -4.22 6.47 25.33
CA GLU A 24 -3.81 6.10 26.70
C GLU A 24 -2.87 7.14 27.34
N ILE A 25 -2.22 8.00 26.54
CA ILE A 25 -1.39 9.08 27.05
C ILE A 25 -2.29 10.27 27.37
N LYS A 26 -2.46 10.52 28.67
CA LYS A 26 -3.25 11.63 29.24
C LYS A 26 -2.33 12.61 29.96
N ALA A 27 -2.85 13.78 30.35
CA ALA A 27 -2.07 14.82 31.02
C ALA A 27 -1.38 14.34 32.31
N GLN A 28 -1.96 13.37 33.00
CA GLN A 28 -1.46 12.76 34.23
C GLN A 28 -0.57 11.51 33.99
N SER A 29 -0.40 11.06 32.75
CA SER A 29 0.39 9.86 32.45
C SER A 29 1.88 10.15 32.70
N THR A 30 2.52 9.33 33.55
CA THR A 30 3.96 9.44 33.85
C THR A 30 4.84 8.51 33.03
N SER A 31 4.24 7.50 32.39
CA SER A 31 4.92 6.57 31.50
C SER A 31 3.94 5.96 30.50
N TYR A 32 4.49 5.44 29.39
CA TYR A 32 3.77 4.64 28.41
C TYR A 32 4.69 3.49 27.97
N THR A 33 4.13 2.30 27.75
CA THR A 33 4.91 1.10 27.39
C THR A 33 4.41 0.54 26.06
N PHE A 34 5.25 0.57 25.03
CA PHE A 34 5.02 -0.19 23.82
C PHE A 34 5.26 -1.68 24.08
N ARG A 35 4.36 -2.54 23.57
CA ARG A 35 4.45 -4.00 23.72
C ARG A 35 4.33 -4.66 22.35
N SER A 36 5.14 -5.68 22.11
CA SER A 36 5.07 -6.51 20.92
C SER A 36 5.51 -7.93 21.29
N SER A 37 4.65 -8.92 21.01
CA SER A 37 4.96 -10.34 21.25
C SER A 37 6.01 -10.88 20.28
N THR A 38 6.17 -10.25 19.12
CA THR A 38 7.13 -10.63 18.08
C THR A 38 8.42 -9.78 18.12
N GLY A 39 8.50 -8.81 19.04
CA GLY A 39 9.62 -7.87 19.16
C GLY A 39 9.29 -6.47 18.60
N LEU A 40 9.81 -5.43 19.26
CA LEU A 40 9.50 -4.02 18.89
C LEU A 40 10.02 -3.64 17.51
N LEU A 41 11.13 -4.23 17.06
CA LEU A 41 11.67 -4.00 15.72
C LEU A 41 10.72 -4.48 14.60
N ASN A 42 9.76 -5.35 14.92
CA ASN A 42 8.72 -5.80 13.99
C ASN A 42 7.45 -4.94 14.04
N SER A 43 7.38 -3.96 14.94
CA SER A 43 6.26 -3.02 14.98
C SER A 43 6.49 -1.88 13.98
N THR A 44 5.50 -1.64 13.13
CA THR A 44 5.56 -0.74 11.97
C THR A 44 6.24 0.60 12.24
N GLN A 45 5.90 1.27 13.35
CA GLN A 45 6.46 2.58 13.73
C GLN A 45 7.96 2.56 14.02
N PHE A 46 8.48 1.44 14.53
CA PHE A 46 9.91 1.27 14.78
C PHE A 46 10.63 0.69 13.57
N THR A 47 10.03 -0.27 12.87
CA THR A 47 10.63 -0.88 11.67
C THR A 47 10.91 0.16 10.59
N GLN A 48 9.91 1.00 10.25
CA GLN A 48 10.05 2.00 9.19
C GLN A 48 11.18 2.99 9.49
N THR A 49 11.23 3.47 10.74
CA THR A 49 12.25 4.40 11.22
C THR A 49 13.65 3.78 11.20
N SER A 50 13.78 2.52 11.62
CA SER A 50 15.06 1.79 11.55
C SER A 50 15.52 1.58 10.12
N MET A 51 14.61 1.17 9.21
CA MET A 51 14.92 0.99 7.79
C MET A 51 15.39 2.29 7.14
N MET A 52 14.71 3.40 7.47
CA MET A 52 15.04 4.74 7.01
C MET A 52 16.47 5.13 7.37
N LEU A 53 16.83 5.00 8.66
CA LEU A 53 18.15 5.35 9.15
C LEU A 53 19.26 4.49 8.52
N VAL A 54 19.03 3.17 8.41
CA VAL A 54 20.00 2.26 7.77
C VAL A 54 20.19 2.61 6.29
N ALA A 55 19.12 2.92 5.56
CA ALA A 55 19.21 3.30 4.16
C ALA A 55 20.02 4.59 3.96
N MET A 56 19.78 5.62 4.77
CA MET A 56 20.56 6.87 4.72
C MET A 56 22.02 6.63 5.06
N ALA A 57 22.31 5.81 6.08
CA ALA A 57 23.68 5.49 6.47
C ALA A 57 24.45 4.81 5.31
N PHE A 58 23.84 3.84 4.63
CA PHE A 58 24.46 3.18 3.48
C PHE A 58 24.68 4.11 2.30
N VAL A 59 23.71 4.98 2.00
CA VAL A 59 23.88 5.94 0.90
C VAL A 59 24.94 7.00 1.22
N ALA A 60 24.99 7.48 2.46
CA ALA A 60 26.03 8.42 2.90
C ALA A 60 27.44 7.81 2.80
N ASP A 61 27.60 6.54 3.18
CA ASP A 61 28.85 5.78 3.02
C ASP A 61 29.23 5.65 1.54
N MET A 62 28.29 5.25 0.68
CA MET A 62 28.52 5.18 -0.77
C MET A 62 28.88 6.54 -1.38
N GLN A 63 28.28 7.64 -0.90
CA GLN A 63 28.60 8.99 -1.35
C GLN A 63 30.01 9.42 -0.91
N ALA A 64 30.43 9.09 0.31
CA ALA A 64 31.79 9.35 0.80
C ALA A 64 32.84 8.63 -0.05
N GLU A 65 32.54 7.40 -0.46
CA GLU A 65 33.37 6.59 -1.36
C GLU A 65 33.17 6.93 -2.85
N LYS A 66 32.36 7.96 -3.18
CA LYS A 66 32.08 8.42 -4.55
C LYS A 66 31.52 7.34 -5.47
N LEU A 67 30.72 6.43 -4.92
CA LEU A 67 30.07 5.32 -5.63
C LEU A 67 28.69 5.69 -6.19
N VAL A 68 28.13 6.84 -5.80
CA VAL A 68 26.82 7.31 -6.26
C VAL A 68 26.97 8.21 -7.49
N GLN A 69 26.39 7.78 -8.61
CA GLN A 69 26.36 8.57 -9.84
C GLN A 69 25.40 9.75 -9.69
N ARG A 70 25.80 10.93 -10.20
CA ARG A 70 25.03 12.17 -10.05
C ARG A 70 23.68 12.11 -10.78
N ASP A 71 23.59 11.40 -11.88
CA ASP A 71 22.43 11.27 -12.75
C ASP A 71 21.67 9.94 -12.56
N ALA A 72 22.02 9.16 -11.53
CA ALA A 72 21.32 7.92 -11.23
C ALA A 72 19.82 8.17 -11.02
N ALA A 73 19.00 7.39 -11.73
CA ALA A 73 17.59 7.25 -11.42
C ALA A 73 17.43 6.46 -10.12
N PHE A 74 16.39 6.76 -9.36
CA PHE A 74 16.12 6.12 -8.09
C PHE A 74 14.62 5.93 -7.84
N ALA A 75 14.33 4.85 -7.14
CA ALA A 75 13.00 4.48 -6.71
C ALA A 75 13.15 3.69 -5.40
N GLY A 76 12.06 3.55 -4.67
CA GLY A 76 12.04 2.63 -3.55
C GLY A 76 10.64 2.07 -3.35
N HIS A 77 10.55 0.78 -3.08
CA HIS A 77 9.28 0.10 -2.92
C HIS A 77 8.61 0.50 -1.59
N SER A 78 7.40 1.06 -1.66
CA SER A 78 6.63 1.44 -0.48
C SER A 78 7.40 2.36 0.48
N MET A 79 7.78 1.88 1.67
CA MET A 79 8.60 2.62 2.62
C MET A 79 9.96 3.03 2.03
N GLY A 80 10.48 2.26 1.07
CA GLY A 80 11.70 2.60 0.35
C GLY A 80 11.64 3.92 -0.41
N GLU A 81 10.45 4.42 -0.78
CA GLU A 81 10.30 5.71 -1.47
C GLU A 81 10.81 6.86 -0.59
N PHE A 82 10.42 6.86 0.68
CA PHE A 82 10.93 7.80 1.69
C PHE A 82 12.43 7.65 1.88
N CYS A 83 12.94 6.41 1.91
CA CYS A 83 14.37 6.14 2.00
C CYS A 83 15.13 6.74 0.83
N ALA A 84 14.65 6.52 -0.40
CA ALA A 84 15.29 7.00 -1.61
C ALA A 84 15.24 8.54 -1.71
N LEU A 85 14.09 9.15 -1.40
CA LEU A 85 13.95 10.60 -1.42
C LEU A 85 14.83 11.31 -0.39
N ALA A 86 14.95 10.79 0.84
CA ALA A 86 15.82 11.43 1.82
C ALA A 86 17.30 11.20 1.53
N ALA A 87 17.66 10.04 0.98
CA ALA A 87 19.05 9.70 0.73
C ALA A 87 19.62 10.30 -0.57
N LEU A 88 18.77 10.48 -1.61
CA LEU A 88 19.19 10.89 -2.95
C LEU A 88 18.48 12.15 -3.47
N GLY A 89 17.31 12.48 -2.93
CA GLY A 89 16.53 13.66 -3.32
C GLY A 89 16.88 14.93 -2.55
N ASP A 90 17.65 14.82 -1.46
CA ASP A 90 18.08 15.92 -0.59
C ASP A 90 16.92 16.81 -0.09
N ILE A 91 15.76 16.19 0.18
CA ILE A 91 14.53 16.90 0.57
C ILE A 91 14.41 17.06 2.08
N PHE A 92 14.99 16.14 2.86
CA PHE A 92 14.68 15.98 4.27
C PHE A 92 15.95 15.91 5.12
N SER A 93 15.92 16.52 6.31
CA SER A 93 16.91 16.22 7.34
C SER A 93 16.66 14.83 7.96
N ILE A 94 17.68 14.28 8.61
CA ILE A 94 17.57 12.99 9.32
C ILE A 94 16.50 13.09 10.40
N GLU A 95 16.51 14.16 11.20
CA GLU A 95 15.56 14.38 12.29
C GLU A 95 14.13 14.41 11.78
N SER A 96 13.87 15.16 10.71
CA SER A 96 12.54 15.22 10.13
C SER A 96 12.09 13.89 9.54
N MET A 97 13.00 13.11 8.94
CA MET A 97 12.66 11.78 8.46
C MET A 97 12.30 10.83 9.59
N LEU A 98 13.05 10.85 10.70
CA LEU A 98 12.72 10.02 11.86
C LEU A 98 11.32 10.33 12.39
N ASP A 99 10.97 11.61 12.50
CA ASP A 99 9.64 12.06 12.92
C ASP A 99 8.55 11.61 11.95
N ILE A 100 8.75 11.84 10.64
CA ILE A 100 7.78 11.49 9.60
C ILE A 100 7.56 9.98 9.52
N THR A 101 8.61 9.17 9.55
CA THR A 101 8.48 7.70 9.43
C THR A 101 7.88 7.08 10.68
N PHE A 102 8.23 7.60 11.86
CA PHE A 102 7.62 7.16 13.10
C PHE A 102 6.13 7.52 13.13
N TYR A 103 5.80 8.77 12.78
CA TYR A 103 4.42 9.25 12.70
C TYR A 103 3.58 8.49 11.68
N ARG A 104 4.15 8.20 10.50
CA ARG A 104 3.53 7.36 9.46
C ARG A 104 3.12 6.00 10.02
N GLY A 105 4.06 5.31 10.67
CA GLY A 105 3.79 4.01 11.27
C GLY A 105 2.69 4.06 12.33
N LEU A 106 2.64 5.12 13.14
CA LEU A 106 1.58 5.31 14.13
C LEU A 106 0.21 5.58 13.50
N ILE A 107 0.12 6.46 12.48
CA ILE A 107 -1.14 6.71 11.77
C ILE A 107 -1.68 5.41 11.20
N MET A 108 -0.83 4.67 10.47
CA MET A 108 -1.21 3.42 9.82
C MET A 108 -1.73 2.39 10.83
N GLN A 109 -1.06 2.27 11.98
CA GLN A 109 -1.48 1.38 13.06
C GLN A 109 -2.79 1.83 13.71
N SER A 110 -2.99 3.13 13.88
CA SER A 110 -4.18 3.70 14.51
C SER A 110 -5.41 3.75 13.59
N ALA A 111 -5.22 3.61 12.27
CA ALA A 111 -6.28 3.64 11.27
C ALA A 111 -7.03 2.31 11.14
N VAL A 112 -6.50 1.24 11.73
CA VAL A 112 -7.08 -0.09 11.67
C VAL A 112 -7.81 -0.39 12.98
N PRO A 113 -9.14 -0.66 12.94
CA PRO A 113 -9.87 -1.14 14.10
C PRO A 113 -9.29 -2.44 14.63
N ARG A 114 -9.19 -2.55 15.96
CA ARG A 114 -8.65 -3.72 16.64
C ARG A 114 -9.64 -4.23 17.67
N ASP A 115 -9.70 -5.55 17.82
CA ASP A 115 -10.51 -6.19 18.86
C ASP A 115 -9.89 -6.02 20.26
N ALA A 116 -10.57 -6.54 21.29
CA ALA A 116 -10.09 -6.47 22.68
C ALA A 116 -8.75 -7.19 22.93
N GLN A 117 -8.30 -8.02 21.98
CA GLN A 117 -7.00 -8.70 22.02
C GLN A 117 -5.95 -7.99 21.14
N GLY A 118 -6.28 -6.83 20.56
CA GLY A 118 -5.40 -6.04 19.70
C GLY A 118 -5.27 -6.59 18.27
N ARG A 119 -6.12 -7.55 17.86
CA ARG A 119 -6.08 -8.16 16.52
C ARG A 119 -6.90 -7.33 15.55
N SER A 120 -6.42 -7.26 14.31
CA SER A 120 -7.11 -6.64 13.19
C SER A 120 -7.84 -7.71 12.37
N GLU A 121 -8.94 -7.32 11.73
CA GLU A 121 -9.66 -8.16 10.76
C GLU A 121 -9.03 -8.15 9.35
N PHE A 122 -7.91 -7.42 9.18
CA PHE A 122 -7.21 -7.27 7.91
C PHE A 122 -5.92 -8.07 7.87
N GLY A 123 -5.46 -8.34 6.66
CA GLY A 123 -4.16 -8.92 6.39
C GLY A 123 -3.71 -8.67 4.97
N MET A 124 -2.62 -9.34 4.58
CA MET A 124 -2.09 -9.33 3.23
C MET A 124 -1.65 -10.73 2.82
N ALA A 125 -1.72 -11.05 1.54
CA ALA A 125 -1.24 -12.30 0.98
C ALA A 125 -0.45 -12.04 -0.31
N ALA A 126 0.74 -12.63 -0.42
CA ALA A 126 1.44 -12.72 -1.68
C ALA A 126 0.71 -13.70 -2.61
N VAL A 127 0.54 -13.34 -3.86
CA VAL A 127 -0.14 -14.12 -4.90
C VAL A 127 0.81 -14.38 -6.05
N ASP A 128 0.91 -15.63 -6.46
CA ASP A 128 1.73 -16.10 -7.58
C ASP A 128 0.82 -16.72 -8.66
N PRO A 129 0.37 -15.93 -9.65
CA PRO A 129 -0.51 -16.38 -10.74
C PRO A 129 0.01 -17.61 -11.47
N SER A 130 1.34 -17.73 -11.65
CA SER A 130 1.96 -18.85 -12.35
C SER A 130 1.68 -20.21 -11.71
N ARG A 131 1.34 -20.23 -10.40
CA ARG A 131 0.97 -21.44 -9.66
C ARG A 131 -0.49 -21.84 -9.80
N VAL A 132 -1.35 -20.94 -10.27
CA VAL A 132 -2.74 -21.26 -10.64
C VAL A 132 -2.72 -22.10 -11.92
N GLY A 133 -1.95 -21.64 -12.91
CA GLY A 133 -1.62 -22.35 -14.13
C GLY A 133 -0.98 -21.41 -15.17
N TRP A 134 -0.41 -21.97 -16.24
CA TRP A 134 0.38 -21.21 -17.20
C TRP A 134 -0.43 -20.22 -18.06
N ALA A 135 -1.74 -20.45 -18.20
CA ALA A 135 -2.65 -19.57 -18.94
C ALA A 135 -3.32 -18.52 -18.05
N PHE A 136 -3.09 -18.56 -16.73
CA PHE A 136 -3.69 -17.62 -15.78
C PHE A 136 -2.90 -16.31 -15.74
N THR A 137 -3.50 -15.23 -16.24
CA THR A 137 -2.84 -13.93 -16.44
C THR A 137 -3.11 -12.93 -15.30
N GLU A 138 -2.39 -11.80 -15.33
CA GLU A 138 -2.66 -10.64 -14.46
C GLU A 138 -4.12 -10.17 -14.58
N ASP A 139 -4.64 -10.04 -15.79
CA ASP A 139 -6.03 -9.61 -16.03
C ASP A 139 -7.05 -10.55 -15.38
N MET A 140 -6.77 -11.87 -15.36
CA MET A 140 -7.63 -12.84 -14.68
C MET A 140 -7.54 -12.70 -13.16
N LEU A 141 -6.37 -12.43 -12.60
CA LEU A 141 -6.23 -12.14 -11.17
C LEU A 141 -7.00 -10.89 -10.79
N THR A 142 -6.86 -9.80 -11.56
CA THR A 142 -7.60 -8.55 -11.37
C THR A 142 -9.11 -8.80 -11.43
N LEU A 143 -9.57 -9.55 -12.44
CA LEU A 143 -10.98 -9.94 -12.54
C LEU A 143 -11.46 -10.70 -11.31
N VAL A 144 -10.71 -11.69 -10.83
CA VAL A 144 -11.07 -12.46 -9.62
C VAL A 144 -11.20 -11.54 -8.41
N VAL A 145 -10.24 -10.64 -8.20
CA VAL A 145 -10.26 -9.69 -7.09
C VAL A 145 -11.46 -8.75 -7.20
N ASP A 146 -11.74 -8.21 -8.39
CA ASP A 146 -12.88 -7.33 -8.64
C ASP A 146 -14.22 -8.03 -8.38
N LYS A 147 -14.35 -9.30 -8.82
CA LYS A 147 -15.58 -10.07 -8.59
C LYS A 147 -15.81 -10.39 -7.10
N ILE A 148 -14.75 -10.74 -6.37
CA ILE A 148 -14.86 -10.96 -4.92
C ILE A 148 -15.24 -9.65 -4.22
N SER A 149 -14.59 -8.54 -4.57
CA SER A 149 -14.88 -7.21 -4.00
C SER A 149 -16.28 -6.69 -4.34
N ALA A 150 -16.84 -7.06 -5.49
CA ALA A 150 -18.23 -6.74 -5.83
C ALA A 150 -19.25 -7.64 -5.11
N GLY A 151 -18.87 -8.89 -4.81
CA GLY A 151 -19.73 -9.89 -4.17
C GLY A 151 -19.68 -9.91 -2.64
N SER A 152 -18.80 -9.13 -2.01
CA SER A 152 -18.66 -9.06 -0.56
C SER A 152 -18.48 -7.62 -0.07
N ALA A 153 -18.84 -7.36 1.19
CA ALA A 153 -18.69 -6.03 1.79
C ALA A 153 -17.25 -5.72 2.26
N GLY A 154 -16.37 -6.73 2.29
CA GLY A 154 -15.01 -6.59 2.80
C GLY A 154 -14.06 -5.92 1.80
N LEU A 155 -12.95 -5.39 2.30
CA LEU A 155 -11.83 -4.95 1.46
C LEU A 155 -11.17 -6.15 0.76
N LEU A 156 -10.87 -6.03 -0.53
CA LEU A 156 -9.87 -6.84 -1.22
C LEU A 156 -9.32 -6.08 -2.43
N GLU A 157 -8.02 -5.82 -2.44
CA GLU A 157 -7.35 -5.05 -3.48
C GLU A 157 -5.97 -5.63 -3.76
N ILE A 158 -5.54 -5.61 -5.02
CA ILE A 158 -4.13 -5.84 -5.36
C ILE A 158 -3.38 -4.55 -5.07
N VAL A 159 -2.48 -4.60 -4.11
CA VAL A 159 -1.78 -3.43 -3.57
C VAL A 159 -0.31 -3.38 -3.95
N ASN A 160 0.27 -4.49 -4.40
CA ASN A 160 1.62 -4.50 -4.96
C ASN A 160 1.64 -5.29 -6.27
N TYR A 161 2.07 -4.61 -7.34
CA TYR A 161 2.35 -5.17 -8.66
C TYR A 161 3.87 -5.33 -8.80
N ASN A 162 4.42 -6.42 -8.24
CA ASN A 162 5.87 -6.57 -8.10
C ASN A 162 6.52 -7.19 -9.35
N VAL A 163 6.01 -8.33 -9.81
CA VAL A 163 6.55 -9.06 -10.96
C VAL A 163 5.41 -9.59 -11.81
N ARG A 164 5.33 -9.14 -13.07
CA ARG A 164 4.30 -9.55 -14.02
C ARG A 164 4.23 -11.08 -14.15
N GLY A 165 3.07 -11.66 -13.88
CA GLY A 165 2.80 -13.09 -13.96
C GLY A 165 3.30 -13.93 -12.78
N TYR A 166 4.06 -13.37 -11.83
CA TYR A 166 4.72 -14.15 -10.77
C TYR A 166 4.49 -13.64 -9.35
N GLN A 167 4.44 -12.32 -9.14
CA GLN A 167 4.43 -11.78 -7.78
C GLN A 167 3.54 -10.56 -7.66
N TYR A 168 2.45 -10.73 -6.93
CA TYR A 168 1.52 -9.68 -6.53
C TYR A 168 1.29 -9.78 -5.02
N VAL A 169 0.76 -8.73 -4.43
CA VAL A 169 0.27 -8.76 -3.04
C VAL A 169 -1.15 -8.25 -3.02
N ALA A 170 -2.06 -9.05 -2.48
CA ALA A 170 -3.43 -8.65 -2.18
C ALA A 170 -3.53 -8.23 -0.71
N ALA A 171 -4.21 -7.12 -0.43
CA ALA A 171 -4.59 -6.69 0.91
C ALA A 171 -6.11 -6.70 1.04
N GLY A 172 -6.61 -7.09 2.21
CA GLY A 172 -8.04 -7.23 2.39
C GLY A 172 -8.43 -7.65 3.80
N THR A 173 -9.72 -7.84 4.01
CA THR A 173 -10.20 -8.54 5.21
C THR A 173 -9.75 -10.00 5.16
N LEU A 174 -9.52 -10.60 6.33
CA LEU A 174 -9.10 -12.00 6.44
C LEU A 174 -10.11 -12.93 5.76
N ALA A 175 -11.40 -12.60 5.84
CA ALA A 175 -12.47 -13.31 5.13
C ALA A 175 -12.30 -13.26 3.61
N ASN A 176 -12.08 -12.09 3.02
CA ASN A 176 -11.92 -11.97 1.57
C ASN A 176 -10.60 -12.57 1.07
N LEU A 177 -9.53 -12.54 1.87
CA LEU A 177 -8.28 -13.22 1.55
C LEU A 177 -8.44 -14.75 1.55
N ASP A 178 -9.27 -15.29 2.43
CA ASP A 178 -9.64 -16.71 2.42
C ASP A 178 -10.48 -17.08 1.19
N VAL A 179 -11.46 -16.25 0.82
CA VAL A 179 -12.20 -16.41 -0.44
C VAL A 179 -11.26 -16.39 -1.65
N LEU A 180 -10.35 -15.41 -1.72
CA LEU A 180 -9.35 -15.32 -2.80
C LEU A 180 -8.52 -16.60 -2.89
N ARG A 181 -8.01 -17.11 -1.75
CA ARG A 181 -7.29 -18.38 -1.71
C ARG A 181 -8.15 -19.51 -2.27
N ASN A 182 -9.38 -19.66 -1.79
CA ASN A 182 -10.28 -20.75 -2.19
C ASN A 182 -10.63 -20.70 -3.69
N VAL A 183 -10.87 -19.49 -4.22
CA VAL A 183 -11.12 -19.28 -5.65
C VAL A 183 -9.91 -19.67 -6.49
N LEU A 184 -8.72 -19.18 -6.14
CA LEU A 184 -7.50 -19.51 -6.90
C LEU A 184 -7.17 -20.99 -6.83
N ASP A 185 -7.37 -21.64 -5.68
CA ASP A 185 -7.18 -23.09 -5.55
C ASP A 185 -8.22 -23.86 -6.38
N ALA A 186 -9.49 -23.41 -6.42
CA ALA A 186 -10.53 -24.01 -7.24
C ALA A 186 -10.24 -23.90 -8.75
N ILE A 187 -9.84 -22.70 -9.23
CA ILE A 187 -9.43 -22.47 -10.62
C ILE A 187 -8.24 -23.37 -11.00
N ALA A 188 -7.28 -23.50 -10.08
CA ALA A 188 -6.10 -24.32 -10.30
C ALA A 188 -6.38 -25.83 -10.30
N ASN A 189 -7.47 -26.27 -9.67
CA ASN A 189 -7.90 -27.67 -9.60
C ASN A 189 -8.89 -28.04 -10.72
N SER A 190 -9.66 -27.08 -11.24
CA SER A 190 -10.56 -27.29 -12.39
C SER A 190 -9.82 -27.36 -13.73
N GLY A 191 -8.54 -26.97 -13.76
CA GLY A 191 -7.73 -26.93 -14.97
C GLY A 191 -7.89 -25.66 -15.81
N LEU A 192 -8.77 -24.74 -15.40
CA LEU A 192 -9.04 -23.47 -16.09
C LEU A 192 -7.78 -22.62 -16.26
N GLY A 193 -6.90 -22.61 -15.25
CA GLY A 193 -5.63 -21.89 -15.34
C GLY A 193 -4.62 -22.50 -16.32
N SER A 194 -4.87 -23.68 -16.86
CA SER A 194 -3.93 -24.40 -17.75
C SER A 194 -4.35 -24.40 -19.22
N GLY A 195 -5.51 -23.83 -19.60
CA GLY A 195 -5.99 -23.74 -20.98
C GLY A 195 -6.10 -25.07 -21.76
N ASN A 196 -6.80 -25.05 -22.90
CA ASN A 196 -6.61 -26.08 -23.91
C ASN A 196 -5.42 -25.67 -24.79
N ARG A 197 -4.36 -26.48 -24.85
CA ARG A 197 -3.26 -26.27 -25.80
C ARG A 197 -3.78 -26.42 -27.25
N GLY A 198 -4.41 -25.39 -27.81
CA GLY A 198 -4.78 -25.35 -29.23
C GLY A 198 -6.02 -24.57 -29.69
N SER A 199 -6.72 -23.78 -28.86
CA SER A 199 -7.89 -22.99 -29.32
C SER A 199 -7.61 -21.49 -29.40
N ASP A 200 -7.14 -21.01 -30.56
CA ASP A 200 -7.10 -19.58 -30.92
C ASP A 200 -8.52 -19.07 -31.32
N ASN A 201 -9.52 -19.21 -30.44
CA ASN A 201 -10.85 -18.66 -30.69
C ASN A 201 -11.16 -17.50 -29.73
N LEU A 202 -11.48 -16.34 -30.31
CA LEU A 202 -11.86 -15.10 -29.61
C LEU A 202 -13.16 -15.24 -28.79
N ASP A 203 -13.97 -16.28 -29.05
CA ASP A 203 -15.22 -16.58 -28.34
C ASP A 203 -14.99 -17.20 -26.94
N ASP A 204 -13.76 -17.64 -26.65
CA ASP A 204 -13.37 -18.38 -25.42
C ASP A 204 -13.22 -17.44 -24.20
N SER A 205 -13.04 -16.13 -24.42
CA SER A 205 -12.83 -15.15 -23.34
C SER A 205 -14.09 -14.86 -22.53
N SER A 206 -15.27 -14.89 -23.16
CA SER A 206 -16.55 -14.66 -22.47
C SER A 206 -16.95 -15.86 -21.62
N ASP A 207 -16.70 -17.07 -22.11
CA ASP A 207 -16.95 -18.33 -21.40
C ASP A 207 -16.05 -18.43 -20.16
N LEU A 208 -14.74 -18.18 -20.30
CA LEU A 208 -13.81 -18.19 -19.17
C LEU A 208 -14.19 -17.19 -18.07
N LYS A 209 -14.61 -15.98 -18.43
CA LYS A 209 -15.07 -14.97 -17.46
C LYS A 209 -16.30 -15.45 -16.69
N SER A 210 -17.23 -16.14 -17.37
CA SER A 210 -18.43 -16.71 -16.74
C SER A 210 -18.10 -17.87 -15.80
N GLN A 211 -17.13 -18.71 -16.18
CA GLN A 211 -16.64 -19.82 -15.35
C GLN A 211 -15.93 -19.31 -14.09
N ILE A 212 -15.08 -18.27 -14.22
CA ILE A 212 -14.47 -17.59 -13.07
C ILE A 212 -15.56 -17.01 -12.16
N GLN A 213 -16.57 -16.34 -12.72
CA GLN A 213 -17.69 -15.80 -11.94
C GLN A 213 -18.42 -16.90 -11.16
N SER A 214 -18.74 -18.02 -11.81
CA SER A 214 -19.41 -19.15 -11.14
C SER A 214 -18.61 -19.71 -9.98
N ILE A 215 -17.28 -19.79 -10.11
CA ILE A 215 -16.40 -20.23 -9.02
C ILE A 215 -16.39 -19.20 -7.89
N VAL A 216 -16.31 -17.91 -8.21
CA VAL A 216 -16.35 -16.83 -7.21
C VAL A 216 -17.66 -16.87 -6.43
N ASP A 217 -18.80 -16.96 -7.12
CA ASP A 217 -20.12 -17.01 -6.50
C ASP A 217 -20.26 -18.23 -5.58
N GLU A 218 -19.79 -19.40 -6.02
CA GLU A 218 -19.77 -20.61 -5.21
C GLU A 218 -18.91 -20.44 -3.95
N MET A 219 -17.70 -19.87 -4.08
CA MET A 219 -16.80 -19.70 -2.93
C MET A 219 -17.28 -18.64 -1.94
N LEU A 220 -17.99 -17.59 -2.40
CA LEU A 220 -18.58 -16.56 -1.54
C LEU A 220 -19.70 -17.11 -0.63
N LEU A 221 -20.37 -18.19 -1.03
CA LEU A 221 -21.41 -18.84 -0.23
C LEU A 221 -20.85 -19.80 0.83
N ARG A 222 -19.57 -20.16 0.75
CA ARG A 222 -18.93 -21.09 1.69
C ARG A 222 -18.54 -20.39 3.00
N PRO A 223 -18.51 -21.10 4.13
CA PRO A 223 -17.98 -20.56 5.37
C PRO A 223 -16.53 -20.09 5.20
N VAL A 224 -16.26 -18.84 5.56
CA VAL A 224 -14.92 -18.25 5.50
C VAL A 224 -14.11 -18.53 6.76
N SER A 225 -12.81 -18.76 6.59
CA SER A 225 -11.86 -18.84 7.70
C SER A 225 -11.13 -17.51 7.87
N THR A 226 -10.88 -17.11 9.12
CA THR A 226 -9.98 -15.99 9.42
C THR A 226 -8.54 -16.44 9.68
N ALA A 227 -8.25 -17.75 9.53
CA ALA A 227 -6.91 -18.28 9.72
C ALA A 227 -6.03 -17.98 8.51
N ALA A 228 -4.80 -17.53 8.76
CA ALA A 228 -3.78 -17.29 7.74
C ALA A 228 -3.23 -18.63 7.19
N VAL A 229 -3.99 -19.27 6.29
CA VAL A 229 -3.64 -20.55 5.68
C VAL A 229 -3.10 -20.34 4.27
N ARG A 230 -2.01 -21.03 3.95
CA ARG A 230 -1.37 -21.02 2.63
C ARG A 230 -2.23 -21.80 1.62
N GLY A 231 -2.45 -21.23 0.44
CA GLY A 231 -3.03 -21.91 -0.72
C GLY A 231 -1.97 -22.37 -1.72
N LYS A 232 -2.41 -22.86 -2.87
CA LYS A 232 -1.53 -23.24 -3.98
C LYS A 232 -0.80 -22.03 -4.56
N ALA A 233 -1.55 -20.95 -4.80
CA ALA A 233 -1.06 -19.71 -5.39
C ALA A 233 -0.97 -18.53 -4.41
N THR A 234 -1.38 -18.71 -3.14
CA THR A 234 -1.39 -17.63 -2.14
C THR A 234 -0.56 -17.97 -0.91
N ILE A 235 0.19 -16.99 -0.41
CA ILE A 235 1.02 -17.10 0.79
C ILE A 235 0.69 -15.91 1.72
N PRO A 236 0.03 -16.14 2.87
CA PRO A 236 -0.26 -15.07 3.83
C PRO A 236 1.03 -14.43 4.36
N LEU A 237 1.05 -13.09 4.41
CA LEU A 237 2.15 -12.31 4.97
C LEU A 237 1.99 -12.22 6.50
N ARG A 238 2.60 -13.16 7.21
CA ARG A 238 2.47 -13.26 8.68
C ARG A 238 3.05 -12.03 9.38
N GLY A 239 2.31 -11.53 10.38
CA GLY A 239 2.71 -10.37 11.17
C GLY A 239 2.33 -9.01 10.54
N ILE A 240 1.76 -9.02 9.34
CA ILE A 240 1.21 -7.82 8.71
C ILE A 240 -0.32 -7.86 8.81
N ASP A 241 -0.86 -6.92 9.57
CA ASP A 241 -2.28 -6.86 9.91
C ASP A 241 -2.92 -5.50 9.56
N VAL A 242 -2.21 -4.69 8.78
CA VAL A 242 -2.66 -3.42 8.22
C VAL A 242 -2.63 -3.54 6.69
N PRO A 243 -3.73 -3.21 6.00
CA PRO A 243 -3.84 -3.36 4.54
C PRO A 243 -3.20 -2.16 3.82
N PHE A 244 -1.86 -2.11 3.80
CA PHE A 244 -1.12 -1.00 3.20
C PHE A 244 -1.40 -0.82 1.71
N HIS A 245 -1.34 0.44 1.25
CA HIS A 245 -1.64 0.87 -0.14
C HIS A 245 -3.05 0.58 -0.64
N SER A 246 -3.95 0.14 0.23
CA SER A 246 -5.37 -0.01 -0.09
C SER A 246 -6.16 1.27 0.23
N ARG A 247 -7.39 1.36 -0.30
CA ARG A 247 -8.32 2.45 0.03
C ARG A 247 -8.66 2.55 1.52
N GLN A 248 -8.46 1.49 2.30
CA GLN A 248 -8.74 1.48 3.75
C GLN A 248 -7.95 2.55 4.51
N LEU A 249 -6.78 2.94 4.00
CA LEU A 249 -5.94 3.96 4.62
C LEU A 249 -6.12 5.34 3.99
N ALA A 250 -7.00 5.49 3.01
CA ALA A 250 -7.23 6.77 2.31
C ALA A 250 -7.71 7.87 3.26
N GLU A 251 -8.51 7.52 4.27
CA GLU A 251 -9.01 8.45 5.29
C GLU A 251 -7.89 9.10 6.12
N GLY A 252 -6.74 8.42 6.28
CA GLY A 252 -5.58 8.94 7.03
C GLY A 252 -4.61 9.79 6.20
N VAL A 253 -4.85 9.92 4.89
CA VAL A 253 -3.96 10.65 3.97
C VAL A 253 -3.94 12.16 4.25
N PRO A 254 -5.06 12.85 4.52
CA PRO A 254 -5.04 14.28 4.83
C PRO A 254 -4.15 14.63 6.03
N GLU A 255 -4.17 13.84 7.08
CA GLU A 255 -3.37 14.06 8.31
C GLU A 255 -1.89 13.92 8.01
N PHE A 256 -1.55 12.88 7.26
CA PHE A 256 -0.17 12.62 6.88
C PHE A 256 0.35 13.69 5.91
N ARG A 257 -0.49 14.18 4.98
CA ARG A 257 -0.17 15.31 4.10
C ARG A 257 0.18 16.57 4.90
N GLU A 258 -0.58 16.89 5.94
CA GLU A 258 -0.29 18.05 6.79
C GLU A 258 1.00 17.88 7.60
N ALA A 259 1.37 16.65 7.97
CA ALA A 259 2.69 16.40 8.57
C ALA A 259 3.82 16.61 7.55
N LEU A 260 3.66 16.12 6.32
CA LEU A 260 4.65 16.32 5.25
C LEU A 260 4.81 17.81 4.91
N ARG A 261 3.74 18.60 4.87
CA ARG A 261 3.78 20.05 4.59
C ARG A 261 4.57 20.88 5.60
N LYS A 262 4.76 20.36 6.83
CA LYS A 262 5.60 21.03 7.84
C LYS A 262 7.09 20.82 7.59
N VAL A 263 7.44 19.82 6.79
CA VAL A 263 8.82 19.40 6.55
C VAL A 263 9.27 19.71 5.13
N ILE A 264 8.39 19.47 4.15
CA ILE A 264 8.63 19.76 2.74
C ILE A 264 8.19 21.20 2.47
N THR A 265 9.16 22.10 2.34
CA THR A 265 8.94 23.49 1.96
C THR A 265 9.51 23.76 0.56
N VAL A 266 9.24 24.94 0.00
CA VAL A 266 9.79 25.33 -1.31
C VAL A 266 11.32 25.31 -1.29
N ASP A 267 11.92 25.72 -0.17
CA ASP A 267 13.38 25.82 -0.03
C ASP A 267 14.08 24.46 0.15
N THR A 268 13.33 23.42 0.53
CA THR A 268 13.88 22.07 0.72
C THR A 268 13.81 21.21 -0.54
N VAL A 269 13.17 21.67 -1.62
CA VAL A 269 12.99 20.87 -2.83
C VAL A 269 13.83 21.43 -3.96
N THR A 270 14.71 20.59 -4.51
CA THR A 270 15.50 20.91 -5.72
C THR A 270 14.97 20.07 -6.90
N PRO A 271 14.14 20.63 -7.79
CA PRO A 271 13.51 19.88 -8.88
C PRO A 271 14.50 19.14 -9.78
N GLU A 272 15.70 19.69 -10.00
CA GLU A 272 16.75 19.10 -10.83
C GLU A 272 17.28 17.77 -10.27
N LEU A 273 17.10 17.51 -8.98
CA LEU A 273 17.46 16.23 -8.35
C LEU A 273 16.37 15.18 -8.54
N LEU A 274 15.15 15.57 -8.88
CA LEU A 274 13.97 14.71 -8.95
C LEU A 274 13.52 14.43 -10.39
N CYS A 275 13.43 15.48 -11.21
CA CYS A 275 12.90 15.41 -12.57
C CYS A 275 13.69 14.40 -13.43
N GLY A 276 12.98 13.44 -14.02
CA GLY A 276 13.57 12.38 -14.85
C GLY A 276 14.37 11.31 -14.08
N ARG A 277 14.54 11.46 -12.76
CA ARG A 277 15.38 10.58 -11.92
C ARG A 277 14.56 9.81 -10.90
N TYR A 278 13.68 10.51 -10.20
CA TYR A 278 12.80 9.91 -9.19
C TYR A 278 11.64 9.18 -9.87
N VAL A 279 11.41 7.92 -9.54
CA VAL A 279 10.23 7.16 -10.00
C VAL A 279 9.30 6.88 -8.81
N PRO A 280 8.17 7.58 -8.68
CA PRO A 280 7.21 7.36 -7.60
C PRO A 280 6.46 6.02 -7.74
N ASN A 281 6.07 5.40 -6.63
CA ASN A 281 5.23 4.19 -6.69
C ASN A 281 3.83 4.47 -7.26
N VAL A 282 3.30 5.68 -7.06
CA VAL A 282 1.92 6.03 -7.45
C VAL A 282 1.75 6.11 -8.97
N THR A 283 2.71 6.70 -9.67
CA THR A 283 2.63 6.95 -11.13
C THR A 283 3.47 5.95 -11.94
N ALA A 284 4.48 5.32 -11.33
CA ALA A 284 5.38 4.34 -11.95
C ALA A 284 6.08 4.82 -13.24
N VAL A 285 6.19 6.14 -13.41
CA VAL A 285 6.95 6.81 -14.49
C VAL A 285 7.87 7.86 -13.88
N PRO A 286 8.98 8.23 -14.55
CA PRO A 286 9.87 9.27 -14.06
C PRO A 286 9.12 10.55 -13.73
N PHE A 287 9.41 11.13 -12.56
CA PHE A 287 8.78 12.34 -12.06
C PHE A 287 9.07 13.52 -13.00
N GLU A 288 8.05 14.30 -13.29
CA GLU A 288 8.15 15.50 -14.11
C GLU A 288 7.23 16.61 -13.59
N VAL A 289 7.60 17.87 -13.86
CA VAL A 289 6.77 19.05 -13.58
C VAL A 289 6.14 19.52 -14.89
N THR A 290 5.26 18.70 -15.45
CA THR A 290 4.54 18.97 -16.70
C THR A 290 3.03 18.86 -16.48
N ARG A 291 2.24 19.58 -17.29
CA ARG A 291 0.79 19.52 -17.21
C ARG A 291 0.26 18.08 -17.35
N SER A 292 0.78 17.32 -18.31
CA SER A 292 0.40 15.92 -18.54
C SER A 292 0.72 15.02 -17.34
N TYR A 293 1.81 15.27 -16.63
CA TYR A 293 2.13 14.53 -15.41
C TYR A 293 1.11 14.81 -14.30
N PHE A 294 0.71 16.07 -14.11
CA PHE A 294 -0.32 16.44 -13.14
C PHE A 294 -1.71 15.90 -13.51
N GLU A 295 -2.05 15.84 -14.80
CA GLU A 295 -3.28 15.20 -15.30
C GLU A 295 -3.30 13.71 -14.93
N MET A 296 -2.20 12.98 -15.17
CA MET A 296 -2.06 11.58 -14.75
C MET A 296 -2.20 11.39 -13.23
N VAL A 297 -1.57 12.26 -12.43
CA VAL A 297 -1.71 12.23 -10.97
C VAL A 297 -3.15 12.46 -10.54
N LEU A 298 -3.87 13.40 -11.19
CA LEU A 298 -5.28 13.65 -10.91
C LEU A 298 -6.14 12.42 -11.23
N ASP A 299 -5.92 11.78 -12.37
CA ASP A 299 -6.69 10.59 -12.80
C ASP A 299 -6.51 9.41 -11.84
N ILE A 300 -5.28 9.19 -11.34
CA ILE A 300 -4.98 8.10 -10.41
C ILE A 300 -5.52 8.38 -9.00
N THR A 301 -5.41 9.63 -8.53
CA THR A 301 -5.62 9.95 -7.09
C THR A 301 -6.90 10.71 -6.79
N GLY A 302 -7.53 11.32 -7.78
CA GLY A 302 -8.65 12.25 -7.59
C GLY A 302 -8.29 13.55 -6.84
N SER A 303 -7.00 13.85 -6.66
CA SER A 303 -6.49 14.92 -5.80
C SER A 303 -7.06 16.31 -6.13
N ASN A 304 -7.71 16.95 -5.14
CA ASN A 304 -8.21 18.33 -5.28
C ASN A 304 -7.08 19.33 -5.53
N VAL A 305 -5.92 19.15 -4.90
CA VAL A 305 -4.76 20.03 -5.09
C VAL A 305 -4.24 19.94 -6.52
N ALA A 306 -4.16 18.74 -7.10
CA ALA A 306 -3.75 18.58 -8.50
C ALA A 306 -4.75 19.24 -9.44
N ARG A 307 -6.07 19.10 -9.17
CA ARG A 307 -7.13 19.76 -9.93
C ARG A 307 -7.02 21.28 -9.89
N GLU A 308 -6.80 21.86 -8.71
CA GLU A 308 -6.62 23.31 -8.55
C GLU A 308 -5.39 23.82 -9.29
N MET A 309 -4.28 23.10 -9.25
CA MET A 309 -3.06 23.46 -9.99
C MET A 309 -3.27 23.41 -11.50
N LEU A 310 -3.97 22.39 -12.01
CA LEU A 310 -4.30 22.28 -13.44
C LEU A 310 -5.26 23.38 -13.92
N ASN A 311 -6.24 23.76 -13.09
CA ASN A 311 -7.16 24.84 -13.40
C ASN A 311 -6.47 26.21 -13.51
N ASN A 312 -5.41 26.40 -12.71
CA ASN A 312 -4.63 27.63 -12.68
C ASN A 312 -3.31 27.51 -13.46
N TRP A 313 -3.15 26.50 -14.31
CA TRP A 313 -1.91 26.26 -15.04
C TRP A 313 -1.71 27.37 -16.08
N SER A 314 -0.73 28.24 -15.83
CA SER A 314 -0.21 29.19 -16.81
C SER A 314 1.07 28.63 -17.42
N ASP A 315 1.14 28.60 -18.75
CA ASP A 315 2.28 28.11 -19.53
C ASP A 315 3.60 28.85 -19.22
#